data_AF-A0A9P0ZVF8-F1
#
_entry.id   AF-A0A9P0ZVF8-F1
#
_cell.length_a   1.000
_cell.length_b   1.000
_cell.length_c   1.000
_cell.angle_alpha   90.00
_cell.angle_beta   90.00
_cell.angle_gamma   90.00
#
_symmetry.space_group_name_H-M   'P 1'
#
loop_
_entity.id
_entity.type
_entity.pdbx_description
1 polymer ?
#
loop_
_entity_poly.entity_id
_entity_poly.type
_entity_poly.pdbx_seq_one_letter_code
_entity_poly.pdbx_strand_id
1 'polypeptide(L)'
;MDELEDPKETPEEMASNFTCRMLQSPQEVLKGARHMAAVEIKCEPSVRKYVRSVYMMDAVVSTSPTPEGNTAIDLFHQFARVKWLKDKPLSKFDDAEWLLIQKAEEEKLLQVTIKLPVSPLDKLCSEASENYLSECVSKSAQLWNEQRKLIFEDAIHNMLLPSMVKEARLMLSSRAKNWLLSEYGELLWNKVSVGPYQVRENGGSSDEDTPPRVMACCWSPGKPATTFVMLDSSGEVLEILYAGCLSLRGMNVNDEQRKKNDQQRLLKFMLDHQPHVVVLGAVNLSCTRLKEDIYEIIFKMVEDNPREVGQEMDNLNIVYGDESLPHLYENSRISSDQLPAQPGIVRRAVALGRYRQNPLAMVASLCGSGREILSWKLSSMENFLTPDEKYGMVEQIMVDATNQVGLDLNLAISHEWLFGPLQFVS
;
A
#
# COMPACT_ATOMS: atom_id res chain seq x y z
N MET A 1 42.34 -0.73 34.34
CA MET A 1 42.08 -2.13 33.97
C MET A 1 42.87 -2.94 34.96
N ASP A 2 42.19 -3.60 35.89
CA ASP A 2 42.86 -4.64 36.68
C ASP A 2 43.23 -5.76 35.70
N GLU A 3 44.51 -6.14 35.68
CA GLU A 3 44.97 -7.28 34.88
C GLU A 3 44.18 -8.53 35.31
N LEU A 4 43.72 -9.31 34.33
CA LEU A 4 43.07 -10.59 34.59
C LEU A 4 44.07 -11.50 35.32
N GLU A 5 43.92 -11.69 36.63
CA GLU A 5 44.74 -12.65 37.38
C GLU A 5 44.45 -14.07 36.89
N ASP A 6 45.41 -14.65 36.16
CA ASP A 6 45.30 -16.04 35.70
C ASP A 6 45.58 -17.02 36.85
N PRO A 7 44.72 -18.04 37.05
CA PRO A 7 44.97 -19.08 38.04
C PRO A 7 46.28 -19.83 37.78
N LYS A 8 46.99 -20.18 38.86
CA LYS A 8 48.21 -21.01 38.77
C LYS A 8 47.91 -22.46 38.35
N GLU A 9 46.71 -22.93 38.66
CA GLU A 9 46.21 -24.26 38.30
C GLU A 9 45.66 -24.26 36.86
N THR A 10 45.83 -25.40 36.17
CA THR A 10 45.29 -25.56 34.81
C THR A 10 43.76 -25.66 34.84
N PRO A 11 43.07 -25.35 33.71
CA PRO A 11 41.61 -25.44 33.65
C PRO A 11 41.06 -26.83 34.01
N GLU A 12 41.77 -27.89 33.64
CA GLU A 12 41.35 -29.29 33.88
C GLU A 12 41.51 -29.70 35.35
N GLU A 13 42.61 -29.27 35.99
CA GLU A 13 42.84 -29.50 37.43
C GLU A 13 41.75 -28.80 38.26
N MET A 14 41.45 -27.54 37.93
CA MET A 14 40.40 -26.79 38.61
C MET A 14 39.02 -27.42 38.39
N ALA A 15 38.71 -27.83 37.15
CA ALA A 15 37.44 -28.47 36.82
C ALA A 15 37.24 -29.83 37.49
N SER A 16 38.33 -30.57 37.76
CA SER A 16 38.28 -31.86 38.44
C SER A 16 37.66 -31.76 39.84
N ASN A 17 37.86 -30.63 40.52
CA ASN A 17 37.30 -30.34 41.84
C ASN A 17 35.76 -30.17 41.83
N PHE A 18 35.15 -29.94 40.66
CA PHE A 18 33.71 -29.67 40.52
C PHE A 18 32.95 -30.80 39.80
N THR A 19 33.56 -31.98 39.66
CA THR A 19 32.88 -33.16 39.11
C THR A 19 31.74 -33.63 40.02
N CYS A 20 30.59 -33.98 39.44
CA CYS A 20 29.43 -34.43 40.20
C CYS A 20 28.67 -35.53 39.43
N ARG A 21 27.61 -36.11 40.04
CA ARG A 21 26.83 -37.19 39.40
C ARG A 21 26.26 -36.83 38.01
N MET A 22 26.03 -35.53 37.76
CA MET A 22 25.50 -35.00 36.51
C MET A 22 26.59 -34.55 35.52
N LEU A 23 27.83 -34.33 35.98
CA LEU A 23 28.98 -33.90 35.18
C LEU A 23 30.16 -34.81 35.55
N GLN A 24 30.28 -35.91 34.81
CA GLN A 24 31.13 -37.03 35.20
C GLN A 24 32.59 -36.82 34.80
N SER A 25 32.84 -35.93 33.82
CA SER A 25 34.19 -35.59 33.36
C SER A 25 34.53 -34.11 33.59
N PRO A 26 35.80 -33.77 33.87
CA PRO A 26 36.27 -32.38 33.94
C PRO A 26 35.96 -31.59 32.65
N GLN A 27 35.95 -32.25 31.49
CA GLN A 27 35.61 -31.63 30.21
C GLN A 27 34.13 -31.22 30.11
N GLU A 28 33.21 -32.03 30.66
CA GLU A 28 31.79 -31.67 30.75
C GLU A 28 31.58 -30.47 31.67
N VAL A 29 32.28 -30.43 32.80
CA VAL A 29 32.27 -29.28 33.72
C VAL A 29 32.72 -28.01 33.00
N LEU A 30 33.86 -28.07 32.29
CA LEU A 30 34.36 -26.95 31.50
C LEU A 30 33.39 -26.55 30.39
N LYS A 31 32.75 -27.50 29.71
CA LYS A 31 31.73 -27.19 28.68
C LYS A 31 30.53 -26.46 29.28
N GLY A 32 30.04 -26.90 30.44
CA GLY A 32 28.94 -26.25 31.15
C GLY A 32 29.30 -24.83 31.61
N ALA A 33 30.49 -24.67 32.20
CA ALA A 33 31.00 -23.37 32.65
C ALA A 33 31.19 -22.41 31.47
N ARG A 34 31.76 -22.88 30.35
CA ARG A 34 31.92 -22.09 29.12
C ARG A 34 30.59 -21.62 28.57
N HIS A 35 29.59 -22.49 28.56
CA HIS A 35 28.26 -22.12 28.11
C HIS A 35 27.64 -21.03 28.99
N MET A 36 27.79 -21.12 30.31
CA MET A 36 27.32 -20.08 31.23
C MET A 36 28.02 -18.74 30.97
N ALA A 37 29.34 -18.74 30.81
CA ALA A 37 30.10 -17.55 30.48
C ALA A 37 29.68 -16.95 29.12
N ALA A 38 29.41 -17.78 28.11
CA ALA A 38 28.90 -17.32 26.81
C ALA A 38 27.51 -16.67 26.94
N VAL A 39 26.64 -17.22 27.80
CA VAL A 39 25.33 -16.63 28.12
C VAL A 39 25.49 -15.27 28.80
N GLU A 40 26.42 -15.13 29.75
CA GLU A 40 26.71 -13.86 30.42
C GLU A 40 27.13 -12.78 29.42
N ILE A 41 28.10 -13.08 28.54
CA ILE A 41 28.56 -12.17 27.48
C ILE A 41 27.38 -11.78 26.55
N LYS A 42 26.54 -12.74 26.18
CA LYS A 42 25.36 -12.50 25.33
C LYS A 42 24.31 -11.62 26.01
N CYS A 43 24.22 -11.67 27.34
CA CYS A 43 23.28 -10.87 28.13
C CYS A 43 23.82 -9.47 28.48
N GLU A 44 25.13 -9.25 28.36
CA GLU A 44 25.76 -7.96 28.65
C GLU A 44 25.28 -6.85 27.68
N PRO A 45 24.59 -5.80 28.18
CA PRO A 45 24.00 -4.77 27.31
C PRO A 45 25.02 -4.02 26.46
N SER A 46 26.20 -3.76 26.99
CA SER A 46 27.27 -3.02 26.31
C SER A 46 27.78 -3.78 25.09
N VAL A 47 28.02 -5.09 25.26
CA VAL A 47 28.45 -6.01 24.19
C VAL A 47 27.35 -6.11 23.13
N ARG A 48 26.09 -6.33 23.55
CA ARG A 48 24.96 -6.41 22.62
C ARG A 48 24.81 -5.14 21.79
N LYS A 49 24.93 -3.96 22.42
CA LYS A 49 24.83 -2.67 21.74
C LYS A 49 25.93 -2.50 20.69
N TYR A 50 27.17 -2.86 21.04
CA TYR A 50 28.30 -2.78 20.12
C TYR A 50 28.13 -3.71 18.92
N VAL A 51 27.88 -5.00 19.17
CA VAL A 51 27.67 -6.01 18.12
C VAL A 51 26.48 -5.64 17.24
N ARG A 52 25.39 -5.14 17.82
CA ARG A 52 24.24 -4.63 17.06
C ARG A 52 24.65 -3.52 16.10
N SER A 53 25.44 -2.54 16.56
CA SER A 53 25.84 -1.41 15.71
C SER A 53 26.65 -1.85 14.49
N VAL A 54 27.62 -2.75 14.69
CA VAL A 54 28.43 -3.34 13.61
C VAL A 54 27.56 -4.17 12.67
N TYR A 55 26.71 -5.04 13.24
CA TYR A 55 25.86 -5.93 12.45
C TYR A 55 24.86 -5.16 11.59
N MET A 56 24.17 -4.15 12.15
CA MET A 56 23.18 -3.39 11.40
C MET A 56 23.79 -2.51 10.30
N MET A 57 25.06 -2.12 10.44
CA MET A 57 25.79 -1.32 9.45
C MET A 57 26.27 -2.18 8.28
N ASP A 58 26.87 -3.34 8.58
CA ASP A 58 27.66 -4.11 7.60
C ASP A 58 27.01 -5.42 7.16
N ALA A 59 25.93 -5.89 7.80
CA ALA A 59 25.29 -7.13 7.40
C ALA A 59 24.64 -7.02 6.02
N VAL A 60 24.61 -8.14 5.33
CA VAL A 60 24.10 -8.27 3.97
C VAL A 60 23.09 -9.40 3.86
N VAL A 61 22.11 -9.19 2.99
CA VAL A 61 21.06 -10.15 2.65
C VAL A 61 21.37 -10.79 1.31
N SER A 62 21.28 -12.12 1.25
CA SER A 62 21.38 -12.90 0.02
C SER A 62 20.20 -13.87 -0.08
N THR A 63 19.68 -14.04 -1.29
CA THR A 63 18.61 -15.00 -1.60
C THR A 63 19.10 -16.02 -2.62
N SER A 64 18.70 -17.28 -2.43
CA SER A 64 18.94 -18.35 -3.40
C SER A 64 17.66 -19.17 -3.60
N PRO A 65 17.27 -19.50 -4.84
CA PRO A 65 16.06 -20.27 -5.06
C PRO A 65 16.22 -21.71 -4.58
N THR A 66 15.15 -22.26 -4.01
CA THR A 66 15.05 -23.69 -3.75
C THR A 66 14.86 -24.43 -5.09
N PRO A 67 15.02 -25.77 -5.13
CA PRO A 67 14.75 -26.54 -6.35
C PRO A 67 13.34 -26.27 -6.91
N GLU A 68 12.34 -26.15 -6.02
CA GLU A 68 10.95 -25.81 -6.37
C GLU A 68 10.84 -24.35 -6.87
N GLY A 69 11.42 -23.40 -6.14
CA GLY A 69 11.40 -21.98 -6.54
C GLY A 69 12.14 -21.71 -7.84
N ASN A 70 13.16 -22.51 -8.18
CA ASN A 70 13.86 -22.32 -9.44
C ASN A 70 12.99 -22.64 -10.66
N THR A 71 12.09 -23.62 -10.53
CA THR A 71 11.11 -24.01 -11.56
C THR A 71 9.86 -23.13 -11.54
N ALA A 72 9.37 -22.77 -10.36
CA ALA A 72 8.13 -22.00 -10.21
C ALA A 72 8.30 -20.50 -10.50
N ILE A 73 9.45 -19.92 -10.15
CA ILE A 73 9.72 -18.49 -10.38
C ILE A 73 10.25 -18.32 -11.81
N ASP A 74 9.32 -18.02 -12.72
CA ASP A 74 9.61 -17.59 -14.09
C ASP A 74 9.94 -16.08 -14.17
N LEU A 75 10.06 -15.54 -15.39
CA LEU A 75 10.39 -14.13 -15.63
C LEU A 75 9.24 -13.16 -15.29
N PHE A 76 7.99 -13.65 -15.26
CA PHE A 76 6.79 -12.83 -15.02
C PHE A 76 6.24 -12.98 -13.60
N HIS A 77 6.81 -13.90 -12.82
CA HIS A 77 6.45 -14.13 -11.44
C HIS A 77 6.74 -12.90 -10.56
N GLN A 78 5.89 -12.64 -9.57
CA GLN A 78 6.06 -11.52 -8.63
C GLN A 78 7.42 -11.53 -7.89
N PHE A 79 8.02 -12.71 -7.71
CA PHE A 79 9.31 -12.90 -7.03
C PHE A 79 10.52 -12.92 -7.97
N ALA A 80 10.34 -12.72 -9.28
CA ALA A 80 11.43 -12.78 -10.25
C ALA A 80 12.57 -11.82 -9.89
N ARG A 81 12.23 -10.61 -9.40
CA ARG A 81 13.19 -9.57 -9.01
C ARG A 81 14.08 -9.97 -7.83
N VAL A 82 13.55 -10.77 -6.91
CA VAL A 82 14.23 -11.14 -5.66
C VAL A 82 14.80 -12.55 -5.68
N LYS A 83 14.73 -13.24 -6.83
CA LYS A 83 15.16 -14.63 -6.99
C LYS A 83 16.66 -14.83 -6.71
N TRP A 84 17.48 -13.89 -7.18
CA TRP A 84 18.95 -13.96 -7.12
C TRP A 84 19.51 -12.67 -6.55
N LEU A 85 19.38 -12.49 -5.24
CA LEU A 85 19.97 -11.36 -4.53
C LEU A 85 21.30 -11.80 -3.92
N LYS A 86 22.37 -11.04 -4.17
CA LYS A 86 23.68 -11.32 -3.59
C LYS A 86 24.20 -10.13 -2.82
N ASP A 87 24.45 -10.37 -1.53
CA ASP A 87 25.13 -9.50 -0.59
C ASP A 87 24.58 -8.04 -0.62
N LYS A 88 23.25 -7.87 -0.66
CA LYS A 88 22.61 -6.54 -0.59
C LYS A 88 22.68 -6.02 0.85
N PRO A 89 23.27 -4.84 1.12
CA PRO A 89 23.34 -4.28 2.47
C PRO A 89 21.95 -3.99 3.07
N LEU A 90 21.82 -4.14 4.38
CA LEU A 90 20.57 -3.83 5.11
C LEU A 90 20.08 -2.39 4.85
N SER A 91 21.01 -1.44 4.76
CA SER A 91 20.72 -0.02 4.52
C SER A 91 20.06 0.28 3.18
N LYS A 92 20.20 -0.61 2.19
CA LYS A 92 19.63 -0.44 0.83
C LYS A 92 18.21 -0.98 0.68
N PHE A 93 17.62 -1.51 1.75
CA PHE A 93 16.20 -1.87 1.78
C PHE A 93 15.39 -0.64 2.21
N ASP A 94 15.07 0.19 1.23
CA ASP A 94 14.31 1.43 1.39
C ASP A 94 12.85 1.28 0.91
N ASP A 95 12.48 0.11 0.39
CA ASP A 95 11.23 -0.19 -0.28
C ASP A 95 10.55 -1.47 0.28
N ALA A 96 9.45 -1.88 -0.36
CA ALA A 96 8.71 -3.10 -0.02
C ALA A 96 9.39 -4.41 -0.49
N GLU A 97 10.62 -4.37 -1.03
CA GLU A 97 11.32 -5.56 -1.55
C GLU A 97 11.49 -6.65 -0.49
N TRP A 98 11.77 -6.24 0.76
CA TRP A 98 11.90 -7.18 1.87
C TRP A 98 10.62 -7.99 2.14
N LEU A 99 9.44 -7.41 1.95
CA LEU A 99 8.16 -8.13 2.13
C LEU A 99 7.99 -9.23 1.07
N LEU A 100 8.46 -9.00 -0.16
CA LEU A 100 8.48 -10.02 -1.21
C LEU A 100 9.44 -11.16 -0.87
N ILE A 101 10.63 -10.83 -0.37
CA ILE A 101 11.62 -11.81 0.07
C ILE A 101 11.04 -12.68 1.20
N GLN A 102 10.43 -12.04 2.21
CA GLN A 102 9.82 -12.74 3.33
C GLN A 102 8.70 -13.68 2.87
N LYS A 103 7.81 -13.22 1.97
CA LYS A 103 6.73 -14.05 1.43
C LYS A 103 7.25 -15.25 0.63
N ALA A 104 8.26 -15.02 -0.20
CA ALA A 104 8.86 -16.09 -0.99
C ALA A 104 9.57 -17.14 -0.12
N GLU A 105 10.11 -16.74 1.03
CA GLU A 105 10.66 -17.65 2.06
C GLU A 105 9.55 -18.43 2.78
N GLU A 106 8.44 -17.77 3.14
CA GLU A 106 7.25 -18.40 3.74
C GLU A 106 6.62 -19.45 2.80
N GLU A 107 6.58 -19.16 1.50
CA GLU A 107 6.15 -20.09 0.44
C GLU A 107 7.21 -21.16 0.09
N LYS A 108 8.38 -21.17 0.75
CA LYS A 108 9.50 -22.10 0.55
C LYS A 108 10.12 -22.09 -0.85
N LEU A 109 9.90 -21.02 -1.62
CA LEU A 109 10.47 -20.84 -2.96
C LEU A 109 11.90 -20.29 -2.90
N LEU A 110 12.21 -19.48 -1.88
CA LEU A 110 13.54 -18.92 -1.68
C LEU A 110 14.12 -19.30 -0.31
N GLN A 111 15.44 -19.48 -0.27
CA GLN A 111 16.21 -19.52 0.96
C GLN A 111 16.86 -18.14 1.18
N VAL A 112 16.64 -17.56 2.36
CA VAL A 112 17.16 -16.22 2.70
C VAL A 112 18.25 -16.34 3.74
N THR A 113 19.39 -15.69 3.48
CA THR A 113 20.53 -15.67 4.38
C THR A 113 20.88 -14.22 4.72
N ILE A 114 20.97 -13.91 6.01
CA ILE A 114 21.50 -12.65 6.50
C ILE A 114 22.79 -12.97 7.23
N LYS A 115 23.90 -12.43 6.73
CA LYS A 115 25.23 -12.70 7.27
C LYS A 115 26.03 -11.41 7.40
N LEU A 116 26.91 -11.40 8.39
CA LEU A 116 27.98 -10.42 8.44
C LEU A 116 29.09 -10.89 7.50
N PRO A 117 29.59 -10.06 6.58
CA PRO A 117 30.74 -10.41 5.75
C PRO A 117 31.97 -10.74 6.61
N VAL A 118 32.92 -11.49 6.04
CA VAL A 118 34.10 -11.99 6.78
C VAL A 118 34.96 -10.85 7.33
N SER A 119 35.18 -9.78 6.56
CA SER A 119 36.04 -8.65 6.97
C SER A 119 35.56 -7.93 8.25
N PRO A 120 34.30 -7.47 8.35
CA PRO A 120 33.77 -6.91 9.60
C PRO A 120 33.73 -7.91 10.77
N LEU A 121 33.47 -9.19 10.49
CA LEU A 121 33.43 -10.23 11.51
C LEU A 121 34.83 -10.46 12.13
N ASP A 122 35.87 -10.53 11.30
CA ASP A 122 37.25 -10.71 11.75
C ASP A 122 37.72 -9.52 12.60
N LYS A 123 37.33 -8.30 12.24
CA LYS A 123 37.60 -7.10 13.04
C LYS A 123 36.92 -7.18 14.40
N LEU A 124 35.63 -7.53 14.43
CA LEU A 124 34.87 -7.69 15.67
C LEU A 124 35.52 -8.74 16.59
N CYS A 125 35.91 -9.88 16.02
CA CYS A 125 36.58 -10.95 16.76
C CYS A 125 37.98 -10.53 17.25
N SER A 126 38.73 -9.75 16.46
CA SER A 126 40.06 -9.26 16.84
C SER A 126 39.98 -8.28 18.01
N GLU A 127 39.12 -7.26 17.92
CA GLU A 127 38.90 -6.27 18.98
C GLU A 127 38.37 -6.93 20.27
N ALA A 128 37.47 -7.90 20.14
CA ALA A 128 36.97 -8.65 21.30
C ALA A 128 38.09 -9.49 21.96
N SER A 129 38.95 -10.10 21.15
CA SER A 129 40.07 -10.91 21.64
C SER A 129 41.11 -10.06 22.38
N GLU A 130 41.42 -8.86 21.88
CA GLU A 130 42.35 -7.93 22.54
C GLU A 130 41.87 -7.51 23.94
N ASN A 131 40.56 -7.38 24.15
CA ASN A 131 40.01 -6.88 25.42
C ASN A 131 39.77 -7.96 26.50
N TYR A 132 39.82 -9.25 26.15
CA TYR A 132 39.39 -10.34 27.05
C TYR A 132 40.41 -11.47 27.18
N LEU A 133 41.36 -11.59 26.26
CA LEU A 133 42.50 -12.50 26.45
C LEU A 133 43.51 -11.88 27.41
N SER A 134 44.11 -12.72 28.25
CA SER A 134 45.21 -12.30 29.12
C SER A 134 46.51 -12.18 28.30
N GLU A 135 47.30 -11.14 28.58
CA GLU A 135 48.64 -10.94 28.00
C GLU A 135 49.70 -11.87 28.61
N CYS A 136 49.36 -12.63 29.66
CA CYS A 136 50.30 -13.52 30.34
C CYS A 136 50.75 -14.69 29.44
N VAL A 137 52.06 -14.95 29.43
CA VAL A 137 52.68 -16.01 28.60
C VAL A 137 52.88 -17.35 29.32
N SER A 138 52.36 -17.50 30.54
CA SER A 138 52.51 -18.75 31.30
C SER A 138 51.75 -19.91 30.63
N LYS A 139 52.21 -21.16 30.84
CA LYS A 139 51.54 -22.34 30.29
C LYS A 139 50.08 -22.46 30.77
N SER A 140 49.82 -22.10 32.03
CA SER A 140 48.45 -22.05 32.57
C SER A 140 47.62 -20.97 31.86
N ALA A 141 48.16 -19.76 31.71
CA ALA A 141 47.49 -18.65 31.03
C ALA A 141 47.14 -18.98 29.57
N GLN A 142 48.01 -19.70 28.85
CA GLN A 142 47.72 -20.15 27.49
C GLN A 142 46.53 -21.12 27.45
N LEU A 143 46.47 -22.09 28.36
CA LEU A 143 45.36 -23.04 28.45
C LEU A 143 44.04 -22.35 28.84
N TRP A 144 44.08 -21.36 29.73
CA TRP A 144 42.91 -20.53 30.05
C TRP A 144 42.48 -19.65 28.87
N ASN A 145 43.42 -19.08 28.12
CA ASN A 145 43.14 -18.32 26.91
C ASN A 145 42.48 -19.19 25.82
N GLU A 146 42.84 -20.47 25.69
CA GLU A 146 42.13 -21.40 24.81
C GLU A 146 40.65 -21.57 25.23
N GLN A 147 40.37 -21.70 26.52
CA GLN A 147 38.99 -21.77 27.01
C GLN A 147 38.23 -20.47 26.74
N ARG A 148 38.87 -19.31 26.97
CA ARG A 148 38.31 -17.97 26.68
C ARG A 148 37.94 -17.81 25.19
N LYS A 149 38.81 -18.25 24.28
CA LYS A 149 38.52 -18.24 22.83
C LYS A 149 37.28 -19.08 22.49
N LEU A 150 37.17 -20.28 23.07
CA LEU A 150 36.02 -21.16 22.85
C LEU A 150 34.72 -20.56 23.41
N ILE A 151 34.78 -19.87 24.55
CA ILE A 151 33.63 -19.12 25.11
C ILE A 151 33.17 -18.05 24.12
N PHE A 152 34.12 -17.30 23.56
CA PHE A 152 33.80 -16.24 22.60
C PHE A 152 33.24 -16.76 21.30
N GLU A 153 33.83 -17.80 20.73
CA GLU A 153 33.33 -18.41 19.50
C GLU A 153 31.88 -18.86 19.69
N ASP A 154 31.57 -19.49 20.83
CA ASP A 154 30.20 -19.89 21.17
C ASP A 154 29.28 -18.67 21.37
N ALA A 155 29.72 -17.66 22.12
CA ALA A 155 28.95 -16.45 22.39
C ALA A 155 28.62 -15.67 21.10
N ILE A 156 29.61 -15.45 20.23
CA ILE A 156 29.47 -14.68 18.99
C ILE A 156 28.66 -15.48 17.97
N HIS A 157 29.13 -16.68 17.59
CA HIS A 157 28.57 -17.42 16.46
C HIS A 157 27.26 -18.12 16.79
N ASN A 158 27.14 -18.73 17.97
CA ASN A 158 25.98 -19.55 18.30
C ASN A 158 24.87 -18.77 19.03
N MET A 159 25.20 -17.62 19.64
CA MET A 159 24.22 -16.86 20.44
C MET A 159 23.95 -15.44 19.92
N LEU A 160 24.98 -14.61 19.75
CA LEU A 160 24.83 -13.20 19.40
C LEU A 160 24.43 -13.01 17.94
N LEU A 161 25.16 -13.58 16.97
CA LEU A 161 24.84 -13.43 15.55
C LEU A 161 23.42 -13.94 15.21
N PRO A 162 22.96 -15.12 15.68
CA PRO A 162 21.58 -15.55 15.46
C PRO A 162 20.54 -14.61 16.09
N SER A 163 20.86 -14.00 17.24
CA SER A 163 20.00 -12.96 17.83
C SER A 163 19.95 -11.71 16.96
N MET A 164 21.08 -11.28 16.39
CA MET A 164 21.15 -10.11 15.50
C MET A 164 20.42 -10.36 14.18
N VAL A 165 20.48 -11.58 13.62
CA VAL A 165 19.70 -11.97 12.43
C VAL A 165 18.19 -11.79 12.70
N LYS A 166 17.69 -12.29 13.84
CA LYS A 166 16.27 -12.15 14.20
C LYS A 166 15.86 -10.67 14.31
N GLU A 167 16.71 -9.88 14.94
CA GLU A 167 16.48 -8.45 15.11
C GLU A 167 16.51 -7.69 13.78
N ALA A 168 17.46 -8.01 12.90
CA ALA A 168 17.56 -7.43 11.57
C ALA A 168 16.32 -7.75 10.73
N ARG A 169 15.81 -8.98 10.80
CA ARG A 169 14.55 -9.38 10.15
C ARG A 169 13.37 -8.55 10.64
N LEU A 170 13.21 -8.40 11.97
CA LEU A 170 12.13 -7.59 12.55
C LEU A 170 12.21 -6.12 12.11
N MET A 171 13.42 -5.55 12.14
CA MET A 171 13.66 -4.17 11.71
C MET A 171 13.33 -3.98 10.22
N LEU A 172 13.80 -4.88 9.35
CA LEU A 172 13.49 -4.82 7.91
C LEU A 172 11.99 -4.95 7.65
N SER A 173 11.31 -5.88 8.34
CA SER A 173 9.86 -6.04 8.20
C SER A 173 9.10 -4.79 8.65
N SER A 174 9.49 -4.18 9.78
CA SER A 174 8.88 -2.93 10.25
C SER A 174 9.14 -1.77 9.27
N ARG A 175 10.37 -1.62 8.78
CA ARG A 175 10.73 -0.56 7.83
C ARG A 175 9.97 -0.68 6.51
N ALA A 176 9.93 -1.89 5.94
CA ALA A 176 9.24 -2.15 4.68
C ALA A 176 7.72 -1.96 4.80
N LYS A 177 7.12 -2.38 5.92
CA LYS A 177 5.70 -2.12 6.22
C LYS A 177 5.40 -0.62 6.34
N ASN A 178 6.23 0.12 7.08
CA ASN A 178 6.05 1.57 7.24
C ASN A 178 6.16 2.29 5.90
N TRP A 179 7.14 1.92 5.07
CA TRP A 179 7.28 2.48 3.72
C TRP A 179 6.05 2.18 2.85
N LEU A 180 5.58 0.92 2.85
CA LEU A 180 4.38 0.53 2.10
C LEU A 180 3.12 1.25 2.59
N LEU A 181 2.99 1.49 3.90
CA LEU A 181 1.91 2.31 4.45
C LEU A 181 1.99 3.76 3.96
N SER A 182 3.19 4.35 3.93
CA SER A 182 3.38 5.70 3.38
C SER A 182 3.03 5.77 1.90
N GLU A 183 3.45 4.80 1.09
CA GLU A 183 3.09 4.72 -0.34
C GLU A 183 1.57 4.55 -0.53
N TYR A 184 0.94 3.64 0.22
CA TYR A 184 -0.51 3.46 0.23
C TYR A 184 -1.24 4.77 0.57
N GLY A 185 -0.71 5.49 1.57
CA GLY A 185 -1.22 6.78 1.96
C GLY A 185 -1.07 7.85 0.89
N GLU A 186 0.08 7.94 0.23
CA GLU A 186 0.31 8.88 -0.87
C GLU A 186 -0.66 8.64 -2.04
N LEU A 187 -0.89 7.37 -2.38
CA LEU A 187 -1.85 7.00 -3.43
C LEU A 187 -3.28 7.40 -3.07
N LEU A 188 -3.70 7.19 -1.82
CA LEU A 188 -5.01 7.62 -1.34
C LEU A 188 -5.11 9.15 -1.32
N TRP A 189 -4.09 9.83 -0.81
CA TRP A 189 -4.00 11.29 -0.77
C TRP A 189 -4.19 11.88 -2.16
N ASN A 190 -3.48 11.36 -3.16
CA ASN A 190 -3.59 11.80 -4.55
C ASN A 190 -5.00 11.62 -5.16
N LYS A 191 -5.80 10.70 -4.62
CA LYS A 191 -7.19 10.46 -5.04
C LYS A 191 -8.20 11.32 -4.27
N VAL A 192 -7.93 11.61 -3.00
CA VAL A 192 -8.82 12.39 -2.12
C VAL A 192 -8.64 13.90 -2.30
N SER A 193 -7.39 14.35 -2.44
CA SER A 193 -7.02 15.77 -2.53
C SER A 193 -7.26 16.40 -3.92
N VAL A 194 -7.87 15.66 -4.85
CA VAL A 194 -8.26 16.20 -6.15
C VAL A 194 -9.32 17.27 -5.93
N GLY A 195 -9.07 18.48 -6.43
CA GLY A 195 -10.05 19.56 -6.36
C GLY A 195 -11.31 19.27 -7.19
N PRO A 196 -12.46 19.84 -6.81
CA PRO A 196 -13.67 19.86 -7.64
C PRO A 196 -13.39 20.31 -9.07
N TYR A 197 -14.14 19.77 -10.04
CA TYR A 197 -14.00 20.23 -11.43
C TYR A 197 -14.45 21.69 -11.57
N GLN A 198 -13.55 22.54 -12.08
CA GLN A 198 -13.87 23.93 -12.38
C GLN A 198 -14.34 24.10 -13.82
N VAL A 199 -15.45 24.82 -13.99
CA VAL A 199 -15.94 25.26 -15.29
C VAL A 199 -15.01 26.36 -15.82
N ARG A 200 -14.54 26.23 -17.05
CA ARG A 200 -13.68 27.24 -17.68
C ARG A 200 -14.56 28.35 -18.27
N GLU A 201 -14.75 29.44 -17.56
CA GLU A 201 -15.35 30.65 -18.13
C GLU A 201 -14.30 31.47 -18.87
N ASN A 202 -14.52 31.71 -20.17
CA ASN A 202 -13.72 32.66 -20.94
C ASN A 202 -14.20 34.09 -20.66
N GLY A 203 -13.67 34.68 -19.59
CA GLY A 203 -13.65 36.13 -19.40
C GLY A 203 -14.54 36.66 -18.27
N GLY A 204 -13.87 37.04 -17.18
CA GLY A 204 -14.35 38.10 -16.27
C GLY A 204 -15.08 37.61 -15.03
N SER A 205 -14.32 37.54 -13.92
CA SER A 205 -14.77 37.80 -12.54
C SER A 205 -16.25 37.49 -12.22
N SER A 206 -16.52 36.29 -11.74
CA SER A 206 -17.63 36.06 -10.84
C SER A 206 -17.20 35.13 -9.71
N ASP A 207 -17.31 35.64 -8.48
CA ASP A 207 -17.19 34.93 -7.21
C ASP A 207 -18.40 33.99 -7.02
N GLU A 208 -18.55 32.97 -7.86
CA GLU A 208 -19.47 31.88 -7.55
C GLU A 208 -18.77 30.53 -7.76
N ASP A 209 -18.25 29.98 -6.66
CA ASP A 209 -17.81 28.59 -6.43
C ASP A 209 -18.98 27.59 -6.60
N THR A 210 -19.86 27.78 -7.58
CA THR A 210 -21.00 26.89 -7.81
C THR A 210 -20.48 25.61 -8.46
N PRO A 211 -20.66 24.43 -7.82
CA PRO A 211 -20.14 23.18 -8.38
C PRO A 211 -20.81 22.86 -9.72
N PRO A 212 -20.11 22.15 -10.63
CA PRO A 212 -20.61 21.93 -11.98
C PRO A 212 -21.81 20.96 -11.99
N ARG A 213 -22.77 21.20 -12.88
CA ARG A 213 -23.77 20.20 -13.29
C ARG A 213 -23.07 19.09 -14.06
N VAL A 214 -23.15 17.85 -13.57
CA VAL A 214 -22.39 16.72 -14.12
C VAL A 214 -23.32 15.71 -14.76
N MET A 215 -23.13 15.43 -16.04
CA MET A 215 -23.74 14.26 -16.68
C MET A 215 -22.79 13.07 -16.59
N ALA A 216 -23.11 12.08 -15.76
CA ALA A 216 -22.33 10.87 -15.63
C ALA A 216 -22.84 9.77 -16.55
N CYS A 217 -21.93 9.04 -17.20
CA CYS A 217 -22.23 7.93 -18.08
C CYS A 217 -21.46 6.68 -17.65
N CYS A 218 -22.19 5.61 -17.35
CA CYS A 218 -21.62 4.30 -17.08
C CYS A 218 -22.04 3.30 -18.15
N TRP A 219 -21.08 2.47 -18.56
CA TRP A 219 -21.31 1.38 -19.48
C TRP A 219 -21.16 0.04 -18.75
N SER A 220 -22.15 -0.83 -18.92
CA SER A 220 -22.17 -2.20 -18.42
C SER A 220 -22.58 -3.13 -19.55
N PRO A 221 -22.09 -4.38 -19.60
CA PRO A 221 -22.54 -5.38 -20.58
C PRO A 221 -24.00 -5.83 -20.36
N GLY A 222 -24.65 -5.42 -19.26
CA GLY A 222 -26.03 -5.78 -18.92
C GLY A 222 -27.12 -5.01 -19.69
N LYS A 223 -28.39 -5.25 -19.36
CA LYS A 223 -29.52 -4.42 -19.79
C LYS A 223 -30.04 -3.64 -18.58
N PRO A 224 -30.04 -2.29 -18.58
CA PRO A 224 -29.59 -1.39 -19.66
C PRO A 224 -28.06 -1.28 -19.72
N ALA A 225 -27.51 -1.27 -20.93
CA ALA A 225 -26.06 -1.30 -21.13
C ALA A 225 -25.42 0.06 -20.84
N THR A 226 -25.97 1.11 -21.43
CA THR A 226 -25.48 2.48 -21.25
C THR A 226 -26.51 3.29 -20.49
N THR A 227 -26.11 3.82 -19.34
CA THR A 227 -26.96 4.64 -18.47
C THR A 227 -26.31 6.00 -18.28
N PHE A 228 -27.09 7.05 -18.50
CA PHE A 228 -26.73 8.44 -18.22
C PHE A 228 -27.51 8.91 -17.00
N VAL A 229 -26.84 9.64 -16.12
CA VAL A 229 -27.45 10.26 -14.96
C VAL A 229 -27.04 11.72 -14.95
N MET A 230 -28.03 12.61 -14.87
CA MET A 230 -27.80 14.03 -14.72
C MET A 230 -27.80 14.39 -13.23
N LEU A 231 -26.71 15.02 -12.77
CA LEU A 231 -26.60 15.56 -11.43
C LEU A 231 -26.63 17.09 -11.45
N ASP A 232 -27.37 17.69 -10.53
CA ASP A 232 -27.32 19.12 -10.30
C ASP A 232 -26.00 19.55 -9.64
N SER A 233 -25.83 20.85 -9.38
CA SER A 233 -24.66 21.41 -8.70
C SER A 233 -24.49 20.93 -7.24
N SER A 234 -25.55 20.38 -6.62
CA SER A 234 -25.49 19.80 -5.28
C SER A 234 -25.24 18.28 -5.28
N GLY A 235 -25.13 17.67 -6.46
CA GLY A 235 -24.92 16.24 -6.63
C GLY A 235 -26.18 15.38 -6.44
N GLU A 236 -27.37 15.98 -6.52
CA GLU A 236 -28.64 15.27 -6.52
C GLU A 236 -29.04 14.84 -7.93
N VAL A 237 -29.79 13.74 -8.02
CA VAL A 237 -30.21 13.14 -9.29
C VAL A 237 -31.38 13.93 -9.87
N LEU A 238 -31.18 14.57 -11.01
CA LEU A 238 -32.23 15.26 -11.76
C LEU A 238 -33.03 14.29 -12.65
N GLU A 239 -32.33 13.56 -13.53
CA GLU A 239 -32.96 12.62 -14.45
C GLU A 239 -32.02 11.48 -14.82
N ILE A 240 -32.59 10.32 -15.15
CA ILE A 240 -31.89 9.10 -15.57
C ILE A 240 -32.32 8.73 -16.99
N LEU A 241 -31.35 8.60 -17.89
CA LEU A 241 -31.58 8.15 -19.26
C LEU A 241 -30.94 6.79 -19.51
N TYR A 242 -31.77 5.81 -19.89
CA TYR A 242 -31.32 4.51 -20.35
C TYR A 242 -31.23 4.49 -21.88
N ALA A 243 -30.00 4.36 -22.38
CA ALA A 243 -29.67 4.45 -23.81
C ALA A 243 -28.81 3.26 -24.27
N GLY A 244 -29.29 2.05 -23.98
CA GLY A 244 -28.57 0.81 -24.22
C GLY A 244 -28.28 0.49 -25.69
N CYS A 245 -28.85 1.22 -26.65
CA CYS A 245 -28.60 1.01 -28.08
C CYS A 245 -27.50 1.90 -28.66
N LEU A 246 -26.98 2.89 -27.92
CA LEU A 246 -25.93 3.80 -28.40
C LEU A 246 -24.67 3.06 -28.84
N SER A 247 -24.25 2.07 -28.05
CA SER A 247 -23.04 1.28 -28.29
C SER A 247 -23.27 0.11 -29.26
N LEU A 248 -24.50 -0.12 -29.73
CA LEU A 248 -24.78 -1.18 -30.71
C LEU A 248 -24.11 -0.82 -32.04
N ARG A 249 -23.32 -1.76 -32.54
CA ARG A 249 -22.76 -1.73 -33.89
C ARG A 249 -23.56 -2.73 -34.71
N GLY A 250 -24.77 -2.33 -35.09
CA GLY A 250 -25.68 -3.16 -35.87
C GLY A 250 -25.20 -3.31 -37.31
N MET A 251 -25.28 -4.53 -37.86
CA MET A 251 -25.26 -4.77 -39.31
C MET A 251 -26.66 -4.66 -39.94
N ASN A 252 -27.69 -4.50 -39.11
CA ASN A 252 -29.11 -4.53 -39.48
C ASN A 252 -29.76 -3.15 -39.34
N VAL A 253 -30.66 -2.81 -40.26
CA VAL A 253 -31.38 -1.51 -40.32
C VAL A 253 -32.16 -1.19 -39.03
N ASN A 254 -32.70 -2.21 -38.35
CA ASN A 254 -33.45 -2.03 -37.10
C ASN A 254 -32.55 -1.55 -35.94
N ASP A 255 -31.30 -2.01 -35.89
CA ASP A 255 -30.36 -1.61 -34.85
C ASP A 255 -29.86 -0.18 -35.07
N GLU A 256 -29.64 0.21 -36.34
CA GLU A 256 -29.35 1.61 -36.69
C GLU A 256 -30.49 2.55 -36.31
N GLN A 257 -31.75 2.13 -36.53
CA GLN A 257 -32.91 2.93 -36.15
C GLN A 257 -33.02 3.11 -34.63
N ARG A 258 -32.76 2.05 -33.85
CA ARG A 258 -32.74 2.11 -32.39
C ARG A 258 -31.60 3.01 -31.88
N LYS A 259 -30.42 2.93 -32.49
CA LYS A 259 -29.30 3.82 -32.19
C LYS A 259 -29.68 5.28 -32.45
N LYS A 260 -30.27 5.60 -33.61
CA LYS A 260 -30.75 6.96 -33.92
C LYS A 260 -31.78 7.48 -32.91
N ASN A 261 -32.71 6.64 -32.47
CA ASN A 261 -33.67 7.01 -31.43
C ASN A 261 -32.96 7.35 -30.10
N ASP A 262 -32.06 6.49 -29.63
CA ASP A 262 -31.30 6.78 -28.40
C ASP A 262 -30.40 8.02 -28.54
N GLN A 263 -29.84 8.29 -29.73
CA GLN A 263 -29.11 9.54 -30.02
C GLN A 263 -30.02 10.78 -29.89
N GLN A 264 -31.24 10.73 -30.43
CA GLN A 264 -32.20 11.83 -30.30
C GLN A 264 -32.67 12.03 -28.86
N ARG A 265 -32.87 10.94 -28.10
CA ARG A 265 -33.21 11.01 -26.67
C ARG A 265 -32.08 11.63 -25.85
N LEU A 266 -30.84 11.27 -26.13
CA LEU A 266 -29.66 11.85 -25.49
C LEU A 266 -29.48 13.32 -25.86
N LEU A 267 -29.71 13.68 -27.12
CA LEU A 267 -29.69 15.08 -27.57
C LEU A 267 -30.70 15.93 -26.78
N LYS A 268 -31.94 15.46 -26.69
CA LYS A 268 -32.99 16.13 -25.91
C LYS A 268 -32.60 16.25 -24.44
N PHE A 269 -32.09 15.18 -23.85
CA PHE A 269 -31.62 15.16 -22.46
C PHE A 269 -30.51 16.18 -22.18
N MET A 270 -29.56 16.35 -23.12
CA MET A 270 -28.52 17.38 -23.00
C MET A 270 -29.09 18.80 -23.13
N LEU A 271 -30.04 19.03 -24.05
CA LEU A 271 -30.68 20.34 -24.23
C LEU A 271 -31.52 20.76 -23.02
N ASP A 272 -32.26 19.82 -22.43
CA ASP A 272 -33.15 20.07 -21.30
C ASP A 272 -32.36 20.43 -20.01
N HIS A 273 -31.19 19.81 -19.79
CA HIS A 273 -30.43 19.94 -18.53
C HIS A 273 -29.13 20.74 -18.62
N GLN A 274 -28.61 20.98 -19.83
CA GLN A 274 -27.39 21.74 -20.12
C GLN A 274 -26.22 21.40 -19.17
N PRO A 275 -25.64 20.19 -19.24
CA PRO A 275 -24.53 19.80 -18.37
C PRO A 275 -23.27 20.64 -18.61
N HIS A 276 -22.51 20.93 -17.56
CA HIS A 276 -21.21 21.62 -17.69
C HIS A 276 -20.08 20.64 -18.08
N VAL A 277 -20.20 19.37 -17.68
CA VAL A 277 -19.21 18.34 -17.96
C VAL A 277 -19.87 16.98 -18.12
N VAL A 278 -19.35 16.18 -19.04
CA VAL A 278 -19.71 14.77 -19.19
C VAL A 278 -18.61 13.91 -18.62
N VAL A 279 -18.93 13.07 -17.64
CA VAL A 279 -17.98 12.11 -17.07
C VAL A 279 -18.33 10.71 -17.57
N LEU A 280 -17.45 10.13 -18.36
CA LEU A 280 -17.61 8.77 -18.90
C LEU A 280 -16.72 7.80 -18.12
N GLY A 281 -17.32 6.75 -17.56
CA GLY A 281 -16.59 5.73 -16.85
C GLY A 281 -15.70 4.90 -17.77
N ALA A 282 -14.41 4.80 -17.43
CA ALA A 282 -13.39 4.16 -18.26
C ALA A 282 -13.16 2.70 -17.87
N VAL A 283 -14.08 1.81 -18.28
CA VAL A 283 -14.01 0.37 -17.93
C VAL A 283 -13.34 -0.48 -19.01
N ASN A 284 -13.60 -0.19 -20.28
CA ASN A 284 -13.08 -0.98 -21.39
C ASN A 284 -12.93 -0.15 -22.68
N LEU A 285 -12.41 -0.80 -23.73
CA LEU A 285 -12.20 -0.17 -25.04
C LEU A 285 -13.51 0.28 -25.71
N SER A 286 -14.67 -0.28 -25.35
CA SER A 286 -15.95 0.19 -25.88
C SER A 286 -16.27 1.62 -25.44
N CYS A 287 -15.73 2.07 -24.30
CA CYS A 287 -15.90 3.44 -23.83
C CYS A 287 -15.24 4.47 -24.76
N THR A 288 -14.15 4.13 -25.48
CA THR A 288 -13.56 5.09 -26.43
C THR A 288 -14.48 5.37 -27.59
N ARG A 289 -15.15 4.32 -28.10
CA ARG A 289 -16.16 4.43 -29.15
C ARG A 289 -17.41 5.17 -28.66
N LEU A 290 -17.84 4.90 -27.42
CA LEU A 290 -18.97 5.61 -26.82
C LEU A 290 -18.66 7.11 -26.66
N LYS A 291 -17.42 7.47 -26.32
CA LYS A 291 -16.98 8.87 -26.28
C LYS A 291 -17.09 9.53 -27.66
N GLU A 292 -16.66 8.86 -28.72
CA GLU A 292 -16.83 9.35 -30.10
C GLU A 292 -18.31 9.52 -30.46
N ASP A 293 -19.15 8.52 -30.15
CA ASP A 293 -20.59 8.58 -30.38
C ASP A 293 -21.25 9.76 -29.62
N ILE A 294 -20.81 10.07 -28.39
CA ILE A 294 -21.30 11.23 -27.63
C ILE A 294 -20.80 12.55 -28.25
N TYR A 295 -19.55 12.62 -28.71
CA TYR A 295 -19.04 13.80 -29.40
C TYR A 295 -19.79 14.10 -30.69
N GLU A 296 -20.14 13.08 -31.48
CA GLU A 296 -20.96 13.27 -32.68
C GLU A 296 -22.33 13.88 -32.35
N ILE A 297 -22.92 13.50 -31.21
CA ILE A 297 -24.22 14.04 -30.76
C ILE A 297 -24.06 15.49 -30.31
N ILE A 298 -23.01 15.80 -29.54
CA ILE A 298 -22.71 17.18 -29.12
C ILE A 298 -22.46 18.06 -30.35
N PHE A 299 -21.71 17.58 -31.33
CA PHE A 299 -21.44 18.32 -32.56
C PHE A 299 -22.72 18.64 -33.34
N LYS A 300 -23.59 17.64 -33.53
CA LYS A 300 -24.90 17.84 -34.16
C LYS A 300 -25.79 18.80 -33.37
N MET A 301 -25.74 18.76 -32.04
CA MET A 301 -26.48 19.69 -31.18
C MET A 301 -26.10 21.15 -31.47
N VAL A 302 -24.79 21.42 -31.53
CA VAL A 302 -24.25 22.77 -31.77
C VAL A 302 -24.52 23.23 -33.21
N GLU A 303 -24.45 22.32 -34.20
CA GLU A 303 -24.72 22.64 -35.60
C GLU A 303 -26.21 22.90 -35.88
N ASP A 304 -27.10 22.03 -35.37
CA ASP A 304 -28.53 22.07 -35.69
C ASP A 304 -29.31 23.08 -34.83
N ASN A 305 -28.88 23.32 -33.58
CA ASN A 305 -29.62 24.16 -32.61
C ASN A 305 -28.78 25.27 -31.96
N PRO A 306 -28.06 26.11 -32.72
CA PRO A 306 -27.13 27.11 -32.17
C PRO A 306 -27.80 28.20 -31.31
N ARG A 307 -29.13 28.31 -31.34
CA ARG A 307 -29.90 29.28 -30.53
C ARG A 307 -30.35 28.74 -29.17
N GLU A 308 -30.43 27.42 -29.02
CA GLU A 308 -30.87 26.73 -27.81
C GLU A 308 -29.69 26.29 -26.93
N VAL A 309 -28.51 26.17 -27.53
CA VAL A 309 -27.25 25.90 -26.86
C VAL A 309 -26.76 27.18 -26.17
N GLY A 310 -26.81 27.23 -24.84
CA GLY A 310 -26.26 28.35 -24.06
C GLY A 310 -24.74 28.47 -24.20
N GLN A 311 -24.18 29.65 -23.89
CA GLN A 311 -22.72 29.90 -23.92
C GLN A 311 -21.92 28.90 -23.06
N GLU A 312 -22.53 28.33 -22.02
CA GLU A 312 -21.95 27.30 -21.15
C GLU A 312 -21.67 25.97 -21.86
N MET A 313 -22.45 25.65 -22.91
CA MET A 313 -22.36 24.38 -23.64
C MET A 313 -21.32 24.39 -24.78
N ASP A 314 -20.87 25.57 -25.22
CA ASP A 314 -19.86 25.72 -26.26
C ASP A 314 -18.50 25.09 -25.88
N ASN A 315 -18.25 24.89 -24.58
CA ASN A 315 -17.03 24.28 -24.03
C ASN A 315 -17.27 22.92 -23.36
N LEU A 316 -18.36 22.22 -23.68
CA LEU A 316 -18.69 20.94 -23.05
C LEU A 316 -17.56 19.90 -23.28
N ASN A 317 -16.93 19.48 -22.18
CA ASN A 317 -15.84 18.51 -22.20
C ASN A 317 -16.31 17.12 -21.76
N ILE A 318 -15.83 16.09 -22.47
CA ILE A 318 -16.00 14.69 -22.08
C ILE A 318 -14.71 14.19 -21.41
N VAL A 319 -14.80 13.93 -20.11
CA VAL A 319 -13.69 13.46 -19.27
C VAL A 319 -13.88 11.99 -18.93
N TYR A 320 -12.79 11.23 -18.91
CA TYR A 320 -12.82 9.86 -18.41
C TYR A 320 -12.75 9.87 -16.88
N GLY A 321 -13.63 9.11 -16.24
CA GLY A 321 -13.61 8.89 -14.80
C GLY A 321 -13.22 7.46 -14.45
N ASP A 322 -12.48 7.32 -13.35
CA ASP A 322 -12.11 6.04 -12.76
C ASP A 322 -13.33 5.41 -12.07
N GLU A 323 -13.78 4.24 -12.53
CA GLU A 323 -14.93 3.55 -11.94
C GLU A 323 -14.56 2.68 -10.72
N SER A 324 -13.29 2.62 -10.30
CA SER A 324 -12.88 1.74 -9.18
C SER A 324 -13.60 2.06 -7.86
N LEU A 325 -13.71 3.34 -7.48
CA LEU A 325 -14.48 3.77 -6.32
C LEU A 325 -16.00 3.69 -6.53
N PRO A 326 -16.56 4.16 -7.67
CA PRO A 326 -17.97 3.99 -7.98
C PRO A 326 -18.49 2.54 -7.91
N HIS A 327 -17.68 1.54 -8.27
CA HIS A 327 -18.05 0.12 -8.12
C HIS A 327 -18.17 -0.31 -6.65
N LEU A 328 -17.36 0.25 -5.75
CA LEU A 328 -17.50 -0.01 -4.32
C LEU A 328 -18.79 0.61 -3.80
N TYR A 329 -19.06 1.85 -4.20
CA TYR A 329 -20.29 2.53 -3.82
C TYR A 329 -21.53 1.80 -4.33
N GLU A 330 -21.56 1.30 -5.57
CA GLU A 330 -22.68 0.52 -6.10
C GLU A 330 -23.14 -0.62 -5.18
N ASN A 331 -22.17 -1.30 -4.53
CA ASN A 331 -22.41 -2.47 -3.69
C ASN A 331 -22.46 -2.15 -2.18
N SER A 332 -22.28 -0.89 -1.80
CA SER A 332 -22.27 -0.47 -0.40
C SER A 332 -23.69 -0.39 0.18
N ARG A 333 -23.77 -0.44 1.51
CA ARG A 333 -25.05 -0.21 2.21
C ARG A 333 -25.50 1.24 2.06
N ILE A 334 -24.56 2.18 2.21
CA ILE A 334 -24.82 3.62 2.13
C ILE A 334 -25.46 4.02 0.78
N SER A 335 -25.08 3.38 -0.33
CA SER A 335 -25.71 3.68 -1.62
C SER A 335 -27.14 3.17 -1.74
N SER A 336 -27.46 2.09 -1.04
CA SER A 336 -28.83 1.55 -0.98
C SER A 336 -29.74 2.43 -0.14
N ASP A 337 -29.18 3.02 0.91
CA ASP A 337 -29.89 3.94 1.82
C ASP A 337 -30.12 5.31 1.15
N GLN A 338 -29.09 5.87 0.50
CA GLN A 338 -29.19 7.17 -0.20
C GLN A 338 -29.99 7.11 -1.50
N LEU A 339 -29.95 5.98 -2.21
CA LEU A 339 -30.63 5.81 -3.51
C LEU A 339 -31.51 4.54 -3.48
N PRO A 340 -32.62 4.59 -2.71
CA PRO A 340 -33.54 3.47 -2.62
C PRO A 340 -34.19 3.19 -3.98
N ALA A 341 -34.44 1.91 -4.27
CA ALA A 341 -35.05 1.43 -5.52
C ALA A 341 -34.27 1.69 -6.83
N GLN A 342 -33.12 2.37 -6.80
CA GLN A 342 -32.28 2.56 -7.99
C GLN A 342 -31.43 1.32 -8.30
N PRO A 343 -31.25 0.95 -9.59
CA PRO A 343 -30.38 -0.15 -9.97
C PRO A 343 -28.90 0.19 -9.75
N GLY A 344 -28.06 -0.83 -9.58
CA GLY A 344 -26.63 -0.65 -9.27
C GLY A 344 -25.88 0.26 -10.26
N ILE A 345 -26.17 0.15 -11.56
CA ILE A 345 -25.55 0.99 -12.59
C ILE A 345 -25.87 2.49 -12.42
N VAL A 346 -27.06 2.83 -11.93
CA VAL A 346 -27.43 4.22 -11.63
C VAL A 346 -26.63 4.70 -10.41
N ARG A 347 -26.56 3.90 -9.34
CA ARG A 347 -25.77 4.24 -8.15
C ARG A 347 -24.29 4.45 -8.49
N ARG A 348 -23.75 3.62 -9.38
CA ARG A 348 -22.39 3.77 -9.91
C ARG A 348 -22.23 5.08 -10.67
N ALA A 349 -23.14 5.41 -11.59
CA ALA A 349 -23.09 6.66 -12.35
C ALA A 349 -23.21 7.88 -11.43
N VAL A 350 -24.07 7.83 -10.41
CA VAL A 350 -24.17 8.88 -9.38
C VAL A 350 -22.83 9.06 -8.66
N ALA A 351 -22.22 7.98 -8.19
CA ALA A 351 -20.92 8.05 -7.53
C ALA A 351 -19.81 8.59 -8.44
N LEU A 352 -19.82 8.24 -9.73
CA LEU A 352 -18.88 8.77 -10.72
C LEU A 352 -19.01 10.28 -10.89
N GLY A 353 -20.25 10.79 -10.97
CA GLY A 353 -20.52 12.22 -11.09
C GLY A 353 -20.22 12.98 -9.79
N ARG A 354 -20.69 12.49 -8.64
CA ARG A 354 -20.41 13.08 -7.32
C ARG A 354 -18.92 13.08 -7.01
N TYR A 355 -18.17 12.05 -7.42
CA TYR A 355 -16.71 12.02 -7.24
C TYR A 355 -16.05 13.13 -8.05
N ARG A 356 -16.61 13.54 -9.19
CA ARG A 356 -16.10 14.68 -9.96
C ARG A 356 -16.40 16.03 -9.29
N GLN A 357 -17.51 16.11 -8.55
CA GLN A 357 -17.91 17.31 -7.82
C GLN A 357 -17.17 17.45 -6.49
N ASN A 358 -17.07 16.38 -5.71
CA ASN A 358 -16.40 16.36 -4.43
C ASN A 358 -15.79 14.96 -4.14
N PRO A 359 -14.53 14.73 -4.53
CA PRO A 359 -13.81 13.48 -4.24
C PRO A 359 -13.76 13.14 -2.75
N LEU A 360 -13.50 14.14 -1.90
CA LEU A 360 -13.36 13.97 -0.45
C LEU A 360 -14.64 13.42 0.18
N ALA A 361 -15.79 14.04 -0.11
CA ALA A 361 -17.08 13.58 0.42
C ALA A 361 -17.43 12.17 -0.05
N MET A 362 -17.17 11.87 -1.33
CA MET A 362 -17.42 10.54 -1.88
C MET A 362 -16.55 9.46 -1.25
N VAL A 363 -15.26 9.72 -1.06
CA VAL A 363 -14.36 8.77 -0.37
C VAL A 363 -14.79 8.59 1.09
N ALA A 364 -15.13 9.68 1.77
CA ALA A 364 -15.57 9.64 3.17
C ALA A 364 -16.85 8.82 3.37
N SER A 365 -17.76 8.81 2.39
CA SER A 365 -18.99 7.99 2.44
C SER A 365 -18.72 6.48 2.56
N LEU A 366 -17.58 6.01 2.06
CA LEU A 366 -17.15 4.61 2.13
C LEU A 366 -16.30 4.28 3.37
N CYS A 367 -16.04 5.28 4.22
CA CYS A 367 -15.26 5.10 5.45
C CYS A 367 -16.12 4.78 6.68
N GLY A 368 -17.43 4.58 6.50
CA GLY A 368 -18.36 4.27 7.59
C GLY A 368 -18.12 2.92 8.27
N SER A 369 -19.10 2.43 9.02
CA SER A 369 -18.96 1.22 9.85
C SER A 369 -18.55 -0.04 9.08
N GLY A 370 -18.90 -0.15 7.79
CA GLY A 370 -18.52 -1.27 6.93
C GLY A 370 -17.08 -1.23 6.43
N ARG A 371 -16.38 -0.09 6.58
CA ARG A 371 -15.01 0.17 6.08
C ARG A 371 -14.83 -0.28 4.62
N GLU A 372 -15.84 -0.06 3.79
CA GLU A 372 -15.86 -0.48 2.38
C GLU A 372 -14.67 0.08 1.60
N ILE A 373 -14.15 1.24 2.02
CA ILE A 373 -12.93 1.87 1.49
C ILE A 373 -11.72 0.92 1.45
N LEU A 374 -11.61 -0.03 2.37
CA LEU A 374 -10.50 -0.99 2.41
C LEU A 374 -10.48 -1.97 1.22
N SER A 375 -11.60 -2.07 0.50
CA SER A 375 -11.69 -2.86 -0.74
C SER A 375 -11.22 -2.09 -1.97
N TRP A 376 -10.88 -0.81 -1.82
CA TRP A 376 -10.31 -0.01 -2.90
C TRP A 376 -8.87 -0.40 -3.14
N LYS A 377 -8.64 -1.08 -4.27
CA LYS A 377 -7.31 -1.54 -4.69
C LYS A 377 -6.47 -0.36 -5.13
N LEU A 378 -5.61 0.14 -4.23
CA LEU A 378 -4.72 1.27 -4.51
C LEU A 378 -3.34 0.80 -4.96
N SER A 379 -2.81 -0.26 -4.34
CA SER A 379 -1.47 -0.78 -4.65
C SER A 379 -1.48 -2.30 -4.82
N SER A 380 -0.61 -2.81 -5.69
CA SER A 380 -0.47 -4.26 -5.92
C SER A 380 0.06 -5.02 -4.69
N MET A 381 0.72 -4.31 -3.77
CA MET A 381 1.35 -4.87 -2.56
C MET A 381 0.50 -4.69 -1.30
N GLU A 382 -0.71 -4.14 -1.40
CA GLU A 382 -1.58 -3.88 -0.25
C GLU A 382 -1.91 -5.13 0.58
N ASN A 383 -1.75 -6.33 0.03
CA ASN A 383 -1.97 -7.60 0.73
C ASN A 383 -0.99 -7.85 1.89
N PHE A 384 0.12 -7.12 1.95
CA PHE A 384 1.07 -7.19 3.07
C PHE A 384 0.65 -6.38 4.30
N LEU A 385 -0.37 -5.53 4.14
CA LEU A 385 -0.91 -4.70 5.22
C LEU A 385 -2.18 -5.33 5.77
N THR A 386 -2.31 -5.32 7.09
CA THR A 386 -3.54 -5.71 7.76
C THR A 386 -4.65 -4.67 7.54
N PRO A 387 -5.92 -5.06 7.63
CA PRO A 387 -7.05 -4.11 7.52
C PRO A 387 -6.96 -2.94 8.50
N ASP A 388 -6.47 -3.17 9.71
CA ASP A 388 -6.32 -2.13 10.74
C ASP A 388 -5.17 -1.17 10.42
N GLU A 389 -4.02 -1.68 9.98
CA GLU A 389 -2.90 -0.83 9.51
C GLU A 389 -3.35 0.07 8.34
N LYS A 390 -4.11 -0.49 7.38
CA LYS A 390 -4.67 0.30 6.26
C LYS A 390 -5.66 1.35 6.73
N TYR A 391 -6.60 0.97 7.60
CA TYR A 391 -7.63 1.91 8.05
C TYR A 391 -7.05 3.04 8.89
N GLY A 392 -6.03 2.78 9.73
CA GLY A 392 -5.33 3.83 10.45
C GLY A 392 -4.69 4.87 9.51
N MET A 393 -4.12 4.43 8.38
CA MET A 393 -3.61 5.34 7.35
C MET A 393 -4.74 6.11 6.63
N VAL A 394 -5.85 5.44 6.31
CA VAL A 394 -7.05 6.08 5.73
C VAL A 394 -7.56 7.18 6.66
N GLU A 395 -7.73 6.87 7.94
CA GLU A 395 -8.23 7.81 8.95
C GLU A 395 -7.31 9.04 9.05
N GLN A 396 -5.99 8.85 9.13
CA GLN A 396 -5.03 9.95 9.15
C GLN A 396 -5.18 10.88 7.94
N ILE A 397 -5.25 10.31 6.73
CA ILE A 397 -5.39 11.09 5.49
C ILE A 397 -6.73 11.80 5.41
N MET A 398 -7.80 11.13 5.80
CA MET A 398 -9.14 11.72 5.76
C MET A 398 -9.26 12.86 6.78
N VAL A 399 -8.66 12.74 7.96
CA VAL A 399 -8.54 13.84 8.93
C VAL A 399 -7.76 15.00 8.33
N ASP A 400 -6.57 14.76 7.80
CA ASP A 400 -5.74 15.83 7.23
C ASP A 400 -6.45 16.53 6.05
N ALA A 401 -7.02 15.77 5.12
CA ALA A 401 -7.72 16.32 3.96
C ALA A 401 -9.00 17.07 4.36
N THR A 402 -9.78 16.54 5.30
CA THR A 402 -11.02 17.18 5.76
C THR A 402 -10.74 18.50 6.46
N ASN A 403 -9.74 18.56 7.34
CA ASN A 403 -9.41 19.78 8.07
C ASN A 403 -8.73 20.83 7.18
N GLN A 404 -8.05 20.43 6.09
CA GLN A 404 -7.49 21.36 5.11
C GLN A 404 -8.56 21.97 4.20
N VAL A 405 -9.54 21.18 3.75
CA VAL A 405 -10.60 21.65 2.84
C VAL A 405 -11.72 22.37 3.60
N GLY A 406 -12.06 21.89 4.79
CA GLY A 406 -13.23 22.32 5.54
C GLY A 406 -14.52 21.63 5.07
N LEU A 407 -15.60 21.86 5.81
CA LEU A 407 -16.93 21.30 5.53
C LEU A 407 -17.99 22.40 5.70
N ASP A 408 -18.81 22.61 4.68
CA ASP A 408 -20.02 23.44 4.81
C ASP A 408 -21.14 22.62 5.46
N LEU A 409 -21.43 22.96 6.71
CA LEU A 409 -22.47 22.29 7.50
C LEU A 409 -23.88 22.51 6.93
N ASN A 410 -24.17 23.68 6.36
CA ASN A 410 -25.50 23.97 5.84
C ASN A 410 -25.78 23.13 4.58
N LEU A 411 -24.76 22.99 3.73
CA LEU A 411 -24.82 22.15 2.55
C LEU A 411 -24.92 20.66 2.94
N ALA A 412 -24.14 20.22 3.92
CA ALA A 412 -24.20 18.85 4.44
C ALA A 412 -25.57 18.51 5.04
N ILE A 413 -26.20 19.45 5.77
CA ILE A 413 -27.57 19.28 6.31
C ILE A 413 -28.60 19.08 5.20
N SER A 414 -28.40 19.73 4.05
CA SER A 414 -29.33 19.67 2.93
C SER A 414 -29.12 18.44 2.05
N HIS A 415 -27.89 17.90 2.00
CA HIS A 415 -27.50 16.81 1.11
C HIS A 415 -26.74 15.71 1.86
N GLU A 416 -27.40 14.57 2.06
CA GLU A 416 -26.92 13.51 2.96
C GLU A 416 -25.50 13.00 2.60
N TRP A 417 -25.19 12.91 1.31
CA TRP A 417 -23.93 12.36 0.83
C TRP A 417 -22.71 13.24 1.15
N LEU A 418 -22.93 14.51 1.49
CA LEU A 418 -21.89 15.45 1.91
C LEU A 418 -21.56 15.35 3.41
N PHE A 419 -22.31 14.57 4.20
CA PHE A 419 -22.01 14.37 5.63
C PHE A 419 -20.75 13.54 5.89
N GLY A 420 -20.34 12.70 4.93
CA GLY A 420 -19.25 11.74 5.12
C GLY A 420 -18.00 12.30 5.81
N PRO A 421 -17.45 13.46 5.38
CA PRO A 421 -16.25 14.04 5.98
C PRO A 421 -16.41 14.48 7.44
N LEU A 422 -17.62 14.73 7.93
CA LEU A 422 -17.86 15.22 9.30
C LEU A 422 -17.24 14.32 10.38
N GLN A 423 -17.14 13.01 10.13
CA GLN A 423 -16.52 12.06 11.05
C GLN A 423 -15.01 12.27 11.25
N PHE A 424 -14.36 13.10 10.41
CA PHE A 424 -12.92 13.35 10.40
C PHE A 424 -12.54 14.80 10.77
N VAL A 425 -13.52 15.61 11.19
CA VAL A 425 -13.26 16.98 11.68
C VAL A 425 -12.67 16.90 13.09
N SER A 426 -11.60 17.68 13.34
CA SER A 426 -10.89 17.69 14.63
C SER A 426 -11.53 18.59 15.67
#